data_AF-A0A843CGS1-F1
#
_entry.id   AF-A0A843CGS1-F1
#
_cell.length_a   1.000
_cell.length_b   1.000
_cell.length_c   1.000
_cell.angle_alpha   90.00
_cell.angle_beta   90.00
_cell.angle_gamma   90.00
#
_symmetry.space_group_name_H-M   'P 1'
#
loop_
_entity.id
_entity.type
_entity.pdbx_description
1 polymer ?
#
loop_
_entity_poly.entity_id
_entity_poly.type
_entity_poly.pdbx_seq_one_letter_code
_entity_poly.pdbx_strand_id
1 'polypeptide(L)'
;TTLPAIPVTVCHRFTSTDELLEMASSIEIDDKVSTFEKEKELLLTEIKNTENNIKLVEEFVFFPEDLKILQLSSANSYFGRIASEKLKEFKNVLQEYEKDIFLYSKEGKDVTHLVLVVFRTFPFDAFANIINTHDVKIEAIPNLKGSPTEIIKNQKSNLENLKQKLKHVNEELTKISEKHFANLVAIEEQLAIESKKLEVISNLGVTDDAFALEGWVPKSKMKEVEATLQKFTKGTYIYELETDEEPPTLMNNPKRFRLFEPFIRFYSLPVGKEFDPTIIFGLIFPVFYGLMIGDTGYCLLILLVCMWVIRRVEGGKRNLNIMPRQLRSFALLILKKRQMVKLAKAMIPGCIIGIILGFIFDLYFGFHLNGYIFDYLASVGVTGLPVPGEVLNRPAQAFLDPIDRAGTLLLYAGYIGIGMVSFGLILGILNCLREGEKKGVIAKVGWLAFGWGVVLVGLALIHGDALNPTWPRLVEVNPVAFLYYGLLFGGIGLMFVGEGTRAMMELASIVSHILSYTRLIGILLASVILAHTIDFIFLKSLHISIPFIILGTFILIVGHLFNTIIGVFEPGIQGARLIYVEFFSKFYHGNGRAFNPFGNWNNMNQNKVWFCHKKILLNQK
;
A
#
# COMPACT_ATOMS: atom_id res chain seq x y z
N THR A 1 -23.96 1.79 -9.25
CA THR A 1 -24.55 2.58 -10.36
C THR A 1 -24.29 1.87 -11.67
N THR A 2 -25.34 1.27 -12.22
CA THR A 2 -25.35 0.48 -13.46
C THR A 2 -25.25 1.38 -14.70
N LEU A 3 -25.66 2.66 -14.57
CA LEU A 3 -25.54 3.68 -15.60
C LEU A 3 -24.10 4.21 -15.77
N PRO A 4 -23.67 4.51 -17.02
CA PRO A 4 -22.37 5.11 -17.28
C PRO A 4 -22.27 6.52 -16.68
N ALA A 5 -21.20 6.78 -15.94
CA ALA A 5 -21.04 8.06 -15.22
C ALA A 5 -20.76 9.25 -16.16
N ILE A 6 -21.60 10.28 -16.06
CA ILE A 6 -21.55 11.53 -16.84
C ILE A 6 -21.17 12.69 -15.90
N PRO A 7 -20.34 13.66 -16.34
CA PRO A 7 -20.03 14.84 -15.53
C PRO A 7 -21.30 15.68 -15.31
N VAL A 8 -21.74 15.76 -14.05
CA VAL A 8 -22.87 16.59 -13.64
C VAL A 8 -22.46 18.06 -13.62
N THR A 9 -23.17 18.90 -14.39
CA THR A 9 -22.93 20.35 -14.50
C THR A 9 -23.96 21.19 -13.76
N VAL A 10 -25.12 20.61 -13.42
CA VAL A 10 -26.26 21.32 -12.82
C VAL A 10 -26.48 20.82 -11.38
N CYS A 11 -26.58 21.76 -10.43
CA CYS A 11 -26.96 21.46 -9.05
C CYS A 11 -28.45 21.71 -8.88
N HIS A 12 -29.22 20.65 -8.62
CA HIS A 12 -30.61 20.76 -8.17
C HIS A 12 -30.66 20.82 -6.64
N ARG A 13 -31.54 21.66 -6.11
CA ARG A 13 -31.82 21.76 -4.68
C ARG A 13 -33.32 21.53 -4.49
N PHE A 14 -33.66 20.51 -3.72
CA PHE A 14 -35.05 20.19 -3.37
C PHE A 14 -35.49 21.08 -2.21
N THR A 15 -36.74 21.56 -2.25
CA THR A 15 -37.30 22.42 -1.20
C THR A 15 -38.13 21.63 -0.19
N SER A 16 -38.72 20.50 -0.58
CA SER A 16 -39.46 19.60 0.31
C SER A 16 -39.19 18.12 0.03
N THR A 17 -39.52 17.25 0.98
CA THR A 17 -39.48 15.78 0.82
C THR A 17 -40.50 15.30 -0.21
N ASP A 18 -41.65 15.97 -0.29
CA ASP A 18 -42.71 15.62 -1.23
C ASP A 18 -42.30 15.90 -2.67
N GLU A 19 -41.65 17.05 -2.92
CA GLU A 19 -41.07 17.39 -4.23
C GLU A 19 -40.01 16.37 -4.66
N LEU A 20 -39.20 15.90 -3.70
CA LEU A 20 -38.21 14.86 -3.95
C LEU A 20 -38.85 13.52 -4.29
N LEU A 21 -39.88 13.10 -3.55
CA LEU A 21 -40.58 11.83 -3.80
C LEU A 21 -41.35 11.88 -5.11
N GLU A 22 -41.97 13.02 -5.42
CA GLU A 22 -42.66 13.25 -6.69
C GLU A 22 -41.66 13.17 -7.87
N MET A 23 -40.52 13.85 -7.78
CA MET A 23 -39.48 13.76 -8.80
C MET A 23 -38.88 12.36 -8.90
N ALA A 24 -38.67 11.65 -7.78
CA ALA A 24 -38.21 10.26 -7.81
C ALA A 24 -39.23 9.33 -8.49
N SER A 25 -40.51 9.48 -8.17
CA SER A 25 -41.60 8.71 -8.79
C SER A 25 -41.77 9.01 -10.28
N SER A 26 -41.45 10.23 -10.72
CA SER A 26 -41.53 10.61 -12.14
C SER A 26 -40.46 9.94 -13.03
N ILE A 27 -39.42 9.36 -12.43
CA ILE A 27 -38.29 8.74 -13.15
C ILE A 27 -38.47 7.21 -13.13
N GLU A 28 -39.40 6.72 -13.96
CA GLU A 28 -39.61 5.28 -14.18
C GLU A 28 -38.60 4.72 -15.19
N ILE A 29 -37.37 4.49 -14.73
CA ILE A 29 -36.29 3.93 -15.57
C ILE A 29 -35.83 2.55 -15.10
N ASP A 30 -36.24 2.10 -13.92
CA ASP A 30 -35.64 0.94 -13.25
C ASP A 30 -35.87 -0.35 -14.05
N ASP A 31 -37.10 -0.60 -14.50
CA ASP A 31 -37.43 -1.74 -15.36
C ASP A 31 -36.62 -1.73 -16.65
N LYS A 32 -36.55 -0.58 -17.34
CA LYS A 32 -35.81 -0.44 -18.62
C LYS A 32 -34.32 -0.66 -18.43
N VAL A 33 -33.72 -0.06 -17.40
CA VAL A 33 -32.30 -0.23 -17.10
C VAL A 33 -32.00 -1.68 -16.73
N SER A 34 -32.86 -2.32 -15.93
CA SER A 34 -32.70 -3.73 -15.56
C SER A 34 -32.78 -4.66 -16.77
N THR A 35 -33.68 -4.38 -17.73
CA THR A 35 -33.78 -5.18 -18.97
C THR A 35 -32.54 -5.03 -19.84
N PHE A 36 -32.04 -3.80 -20.03
CA PHE A 36 -30.82 -3.57 -20.82
C PHE A 36 -29.57 -4.12 -20.14
N GLU A 37 -29.53 -4.12 -18.82
CA GLU A 37 -28.43 -4.73 -18.06
C GLU A 37 -28.41 -6.25 -18.22
N LYS A 38 -29.57 -6.91 -18.07
CA LYS A 38 -29.70 -8.35 -18.36
C LYS A 38 -29.32 -8.67 -19.80
N GLU A 39 -29.80 -7.89 -20.78
CA GLU A 39 -29.47 -8.08 -22.19
C GLU A 39 -27.95 -7.90 -22.43
N LYS A 40 -27.33 -6.90 -21.80
CA LYS A 40 -25.89 -6.67 -21.89
C LYS A 40 -25.08 -7.84 -21.30
N GLU A 41 -25.48 -8.37 -20.15
CA GLU A 41 -24.81 -9.53 -19.53
C GLU A 41 -24.94 -10.79 -20.40
N LEU A 42 -26.12 -11.03 -20.98
CA LEU A 42 -26.35 -12.11 -21.93
C LEU A 42 -25.46 -11.97 -23.17
N LEU A 43 -25.45 -10.78 -23.80
CA LEU A 43 -24.61 -10.50 -24.97
C LEU A 43 -23.12 -10.66 -24.67
N LEU A 44 -22.64 -10.21 -23.50
CA LEU A 44 -21.24 -10.40 -23.09
C LEU A 44 -20.89 -11.88 -22.92
N THR A 45 -21.82 -12.67 -22.39
CA THR A 45 -21.66 -14.11 -22.22
C THR A 45 -21.63 -14.82 -23.57
N GLU A 46 -22.53 -14.47 -24.49
CA GLU A 46 -22.56 -15.00 -25.85
C GLU A 46 -21.27 -14.65 -26.62
N ILE A 47 -20.82 -13.39 -26.56
CA ILE A 47 -19.56 -12.96 -27.19
C ILE A 47 -18.38 -13.79 -26.67
N LYS A 48 -18.28 -13.98 -25.35
CA LYS A 48 -17.21 -14.77 -24.74
C LYS A 48 -17.27 -16.24 -25.18
N ASN A 49 -18.46 -16.82 -25.23
CA ASN A 49 -18.67 -18.19 -25.71
C ASN A 49 -18.29 -18.33 -27.19
N THR A 50 -18.71 -17.38 -28.04
CA THR A 50 -18.34 -17.35 -29.46
C THR A 50 -16.83 -17.16 -29.66
N GLU A 51 -16.18 -16.28 -28.90
CA GLU A 51 -14.72 -16.10 -28.95
C GLU A 51 -13.97 -17.38 -28.52
N ASN A 52 -14.44 -18.06 -27.48
CA ASN A 52 -13.89 -19.35 -27.06
C ASN A 52 -14.09 -20.42 -28.14
N ASN A 53 -15.28 -20.50 -28.73
CA ASN A 53 -15.57 -21.45 -29.81
C ASN A 53 -14.68 -21.18 -31.04
N ILE A 54 -14.46 -19.92 -31.42
CA ILE A 54 -13.56 -19.57 -32.52
C ILE A 54 -12.13 -20.04 -32.21
N LYS A 55 -11.61 -19.76 -31.01
CA LYS A 55 -10.25 -20.20 -30.63
C LYS A 55 -10.10 -21.71 -30.68
N LEU A 56 -11.10 -22.44 -30.16
CA LEU A 56 -11.11 -23.89 -30.22
C LEU A 56 -11.10 -24.37 -31.67
N VAL A 57 -12.03 -23.90 -32.50
CA VAL A 57 -12.09 -24.33 -33.91
C VAL A 57 -10.83 -23.92 -34.68
N GLU A 58 -10.23 -22.77 -34.39
CA GLU A 58 -8.94 -22.32 -34.96
C GLU A 58 -7.76 -23.25 -34.62
N GLU A 59 -7.71 -23.78 -33.40
CA GLU A 59 -6.69 -24.77 -32.99
C GLU A 59 -6.86 -26.13 -33.69
N PHE A 60 -8.11 -26.50 -34.01
CA PHE A 60 -8.46 -27.80 -34.62
C PHE A 60 -8.74 -27.72 -36.12
N VAL A 61 -8.31 -26.65 -36.81
CA VAL A 61 -8.44 -26.48 -38.29
C VAL A 61 -7.81 -27.64 -39.08
N PHE A 62 -6.88 -28.37 -38.47
CA PHE A 62 -6.24 -29.52 -39.12
C PHE A 62 -7.18 -30.71 -39.35
N PHE A 63 -8.35 -30.76 -38.71
CA PHE A 63 -9.36 -31.77 -39.00
C PHE A 63 -10.08 -31.38 -40.31
N PRO A 64 -9.92 -32.14 -41.41
CA PRO A 64 -10.37 -31.72 -42.73
C PRO A 64 -11.88 -31.89 -42.97
N GLU A 65 -12.58 -32.61 -42.10
CA GLU A 65 -14.00 -32.97 -42.28
C GLU A 65 -14.96 -32.12 -41.43
N ASP A 66 -16.27 -32.25 -41.72
CA ASP A 66 -17.33 -31.58 -40.97
C ASP A 66 -17.34 -32.06 -39.51
N LEU A 67 -17.34 -31.11 -38.56
CA LEU A 67 -17.41 -31.39 -37.13
C LEU A 67 -18.69 -32.16 -36.73
N LYS A 68 -19.71 -32.20 -37.59
CA LYS A 68 -20.89 -33.06 -37.43
C LYS A 68 -20.55 -34.54 -37.31
N ILE A 69 -19.47 -35.00 -37.96
CA ILE A 69 -19.02 -36.40 -37.89
C ILE A 69 -18.54 -36.75 -36.48
N LEU A 70 -18.14 -35.75 -35.69
CA LEU A 70 -17.73 -35.93 -34.31
C LEU A 70 -18.93 -35.85 -33.33
N GLN A 71 -20.12 -35.47 -33.79
CA GLN A 71 -21.37 -35.45 -33.00
C GLN A 71 -22.17 -36.74 -33.22
N LEU A 72 -21.60 -37.87 -32.78
CA LEU A 72 -22.19 -39.20 -32.94
C LEU A 72 -23.20 -39.49 -31.83
N SER A 73 -24.29 -40.20 -32.15
CA SER A 73 -25.24 -40.70 -31.14
C SER A 73 -24.65 -41.85 -30.31
N SER A 74 -23.65 -42.55 -30.84
CA SER A 74 -23.01 -43.74 -30.25
C SER A 74 -21.66 -43.46 -29.57
N ALA A 75 -21.09 -42.26 -29.71
CA ALA A 75 -19.78 -41.91 -29.16
C ALA A 75 -19.72 -40.44 -28.71
N ASN A 76 -18.89 -40.15 -27.71
CA ASN A 76 -18.62 -38.81 -27.21
C ASN A 76 -17.25 -38.36 -27.72
N SER A 77 -17.19 -37.18 -28.33
CA SER A 77 -15.96 -36.65 -28.91
C SER A 77 -15.45 -35.44 -28.14
N TYR A 78 -14.13 -35.35 -27.98
CA TYR A 78 -13.43 -34.33 -27.21
C TYR A 78 -12.23 -33.78 -27.97
N PHE A 79 -11.94 -32.51 -27.75
CA PHE A 79 -10.71 -31.85 -28.16
C PHE A 79 -9.70 -31.91 -27.02
N GLY A 80 -8.53 -32.46 -27.27
CA GLY A 80 -7.47 -32.70 -26.29
C GLY A 80 -6.21 -31.87 -26.56
N ARG A 81 -5.50 -31.49 -25.50
CA ARG A 81 -4.15 -30.92 -25.54
C ARG A 81 -3.22 -31.76 -24.66
N ILE A 82 -2.07 -32.17 -25.19
CA ILE A 82 -1.04 -32.90 -24.45
C ILE A 82 0.35 -32.30 -24.75
N ALA A 83 1.26 -32.31 -23.78
CA ALA A 83 2.67 -31.97 -24.02
C ALA A 83 3.27 -32.98 -25.02
N SER A 84 3.99 -32.48 -26.04
CA SER A 84 4.52 -33.34 -27.12
C SER A 84 5.46 -34.46 -26.61
N GLU A 85 6.10 -34.27 -25.46
CA GLU A 85 6.97 -35.27 -24.81
C GLU A 85 6.20 -36.50 -24.30
N LYS A 86 4.98 -36.31 -23.77
CA LYS A 86 4.16 -37.37 -23.16
C LYS A 86 3.27 -38.13 -24.15
N LEU A 87 3.29 -37.71 -25.42
CA LEU A 87 2.44 -38.26 -26.46
C LEU A 87 2.72 -39.73 -26.74
N LYS A 88 3.99 -40.16 -26.68
CA LYS A 88 4.38 -41.55 -26.96
C LYS A 88 3.82 -42.50 -25.90
N GLU A 89 3.90 -42.13 -24.63
CA GLU A 89 3.35 -42.90 -23.51
C GLU A 89 1.82 -42.98 -23.63
N PHE A 90 1.17 -41.86 -23.93
CA PHE A 90 -0.28 -41.80 -24.10
C PHE A 90 -0.78 -42.63 -25.29
N LYS A 91 -0.07 -42.62 -26.43
CA LYS A 91 -0.39 -43.48 -27.59
C LYS A 91 -0.30 -44.97 -27.24
N ASN A 92 0.70 -45.38 -26.46
CA ASN A 92 0.88 -46.78 -26.06
C ASN A 92 -0.28 -47.27 -25.17
N VAL A 93 -0.72 -46.44 -24.21
CA VAL A 93 -1.87 -46.78 -23.35
C VAL A 93 -3.16 -46.87 -24.16
N LEU A 94 -3.35 -45.98 -25.13
CA LEU A 94 -4.54 -46.00 -25.99
C LEU A 94 -4.58 -47.17 -26.98
N GLN A 95 -3.44 -47.77 -27.34
CA GLN A 95 -3.39 -48.97 -28.18
C GLN A 95 -4.05 -50.19 -27.52
N GLU A 96 -4.03 -50.28 -26.18
CA GLU A 96 -4.74 -51.34 -25.45
C GLU A 96 -6.28 -51.23 -25.59
N TYR A 97 -6.78 -50.03 -25.89
CA TYR A 97 -8.19 -49.69 -25.99
C TYR A 97 -8.61 -49.23 -27.40
N GLU A 98 -7.86 -49.63 -28.44
CA GLU A 98 -8.04 -49.18 -29.83
C GLU A 98 -9.45 -49.46 -30.40
N LYS A 99 -10.17 -50.44 -29.84
CA LYS A 99 -11.56 -50.75 -30.22
C LYS A 99 -12.59 -49.77 -29.66
N ASP A 100 -12.26 -49.08 -28.58
CA ASP A 100 -13.17 -48.24 -27.80
C ASP A 100 -12.85 -46.73 -27.90
N ILE A 101 -11.60 -46.37 -28.24
CA ILE A 101 -11.14 -44.97 -28.34
C ILE A 101 -10.38 -44.74 -29.65
N PHE A 102 -10.87 -43.81 -30.47
CA PHE A 102 -10.16 -43.32 -31.64
C PHE A 102 -9.41 -42.02 -31.33
N LEU A 103 -8.13 -41.97 -31.76
CA LEU A 103 -7.24 -40.83 -31.57
C LEU A 103 -6.82 -40.25 -32.93
N TYR A 104 -7.07 -38.97 -33.14
CA TYR A 104 -6.53 -38.21 -34.26
C TYR A 104 -5.63 -37.08 -33.73
N SER A 105 -4.33 -37.12 -34.05
CA SER A 105 -3.33 -36.21 -33.46
C SER A 105 -2.60 -35.37 -34.50
N LYS A 106 -2.36 -34.10 -34.21
CA LYS A 106 -1.40 -33.26 -34.95
C LYS A 106 -0.28 -32.77 -34.02
N GLU A 107 0.93 -33.26 -34.29
CA GLU A 107 2.12 -32.93 -33.51
C GLU A 107 2.54 -31.47 -33.73
N GLY A 108 2.67 -30.71 -32.65
CA GLY A 108 3.21 -29.36 -32.60
C GLY A 108 4.55 -29.30 -31.86
N LYS A 109 5.24 -28.16 -31.92
CA LYS A 109 6.59 -28.00 -31.34
C LYS A 109 6.65 -28.25 -29.83
N ASP A 110 5.68 -27.72 -29.07
CA ASP A 110 5.61 -27.87 -27.60
C ASP A 110 4.35 -28.61 -27.14
N VAL A 111 3.23 -28.41 -27.84
CA VAL A 111 1.93 -29.01 -27.53
C VAL A 111 1.39 -29.73 -28.75
N THR A 112 0.84 -30.92 -28.54
CA THR A 112 0.13 -31.70 -29.57
C THR A 112 -1.37 -31.61 -29.34
N HIS A 113 -2.09 -31.28 -30.41
CA HIS A 113 -3.55 -31.20 -30.43
C HIS A 113 -4.13 -32.56 -30.82
N LEU A 114 -5.12 -33.02 -30.07
CA LEU A 114 -5.74 -34.34 -30.19
C LEU A 114 -7.25 -34.19 -30.41
N VAL A 115 -7.84 -35.05 -31.24
CA VAL A 115 -9.28 -35.29 -31.27
C VAL A 115 -9.49 -36.71 -30.77
N LEU A 116 -10.24 -36.85 -29.68
CA LEU A 116 -10.54 -38.11 -29.02
C LEU A 116 -12.01 -38.45 -29.26
N VAL A 117 -12.30 -39.62 -29.81
CA VAL A 117 -13.67 -40.15 -29.95
C VAL A 117 -13.79 -41.40 -29.11
N VAL A 118 -14.67 -41.37 -28.11
CA VAL A 118 -14.85 -42.45 -27.13
C VAL A 118 -16.23 -43.06 -27.30
N PHE A 119 -16.32 -44.36 -27.57
CA PHE A 119 -17.62 -45.03 -27.65
C PHE A 119 -18.30 -45.09 -26.28
N ARG A 120 -19.63 -44.98 -26.27
CA ARG A 120 -20.42 -45.02 -25.02
C ARG A 120 -20.33 -46.35 -24.26
N THR A 121 -19.79 -47.39 -24.89
CA THR A 121 -19.51 -48.70 -24.27
C THR A 121 -18.36 -48.65 -23.28
N PHE A 122 -17.49 -47.63 -23.35
CA PHE A 122 -16.32 -47.51 -22.48
C PHE A 122 -16.67 -46.84 -21.13
N PRO A 123 -16.19 -47.38 -19.99
CA PRO A 123 -16.48 -46.82 -18.68
C PRO A 123 -15.84 -45.43 -18.49
N PHE A 124 -16.66 -44.46 -18.06
CA PHE A 124 -16.25 -43.07 -17.87
C PHE A 124 -15.11 -42.90 -16.83
N ASP A 125 -15.13 -43.70 -15.76
CA ASP A 125 -14.14 -43.63 -14.68
C ASP A 125 -12.74 -44.04 -15.17
N ALA A 126 -12.67 -45.06 -16.03
CA ALA A 126 -11.41 -45.49 -16.63
C ALA A 126 -10.85 -44.40 -17.57
N PHE A 127 -11.72 -43.77 -18.36
CA PHE A 127 -11.34 -42.68 -19.25
C PHE A 127 -10.81 -41.46 -18.48
N ALA A 128 -11.49 -41.06 -17.40
CA ALA A 128 -11.06 -39.97 -16.55
C ALA A 128 -9.70 -40.23 -15.89
N ASN A 129 -9.43 -41.46 -15.45
CA ASN A 129 -8.14 -41.84 -14.88
C ASN A 129 -7.01 -41.77 -15.90
N ILE A 130 -7.23 -42.22 -17.14
CA ILE A 130 -6.24 -42.16 -18.23
C ILE A 130 -5.88 -40.69 -18.57
N ILE A 131 -6.89 -39.81 -18.62
CA ILE A 131 -6.69 -38.38 -18.88
C ILE A 131 -5.88 -37.71 -17.77
N ASN A 132 -6.25 -37.96 -16.51
CA ASN A 132 -5.61 -37.33 -15.35
C ASN A 132 -4.16 -37.78 -15.16
N THR A 133 -3.88 -39.07 -15.36
CA THR A 133 -2.51 -39.62 -15.21
C THR A 133 -1.54 -39.05 -16.24
N HIS A 134 -2.01 -38.74 -17.44
CA HIS A 134 -1.18 -38.22 -18.53
C HIS A 134 -1.25 -36.70 -18.70
N ASP A 135 -1.95 -36.01 -17.80
CA ASP A 135 -2.13 -34.55 -17.78
C ASP A 135 -2.69 -34.01 -19.12
N VAL A 136 -3.68 -34.73 -19.67
CA VAL A 136 -4.34 -34.33 -20.93
C VAL A 136 -5.47 -33.37 -20.60
N LYS A 137 -5.48 -32.20 -21.25
CA LYS A 137 -6.59 -31.25 -21.10
C LYS A 137 -7.62 -31.49 -22.18
N ILE A 138 -8.81 -31.92 -21.78
CA ILE A 138 -9.93 -32.15 -22.70
C ILE A 138 -10.98 -31.04 -22.62
N GLU A 139 -11.53 -30.67 -23.76
CA GLU A 139 -12.65 -29.75 -23.92
C GLU A 139 -13.72 -30.39 -24.81
N ALA A 140 -15.00 -30.17 -24.50
CA ALA A 140 -16.09 -30.71 -25.29
C ALA A 140 -16.16 -30.03 -26.66
N ILE A 141 -16.48 -30.80 -27.70
CA ILE A 141 -16.63 -30.25 -29.05
C ILE A 141 -17.90 -29.37 -29.09
N PRO A 142 -17.80 -28.11 -29.55
CA PRO A 142 -18.96 -27.24 -29.63
C PRO A 142 -19.96 -27.77 -30.66
N ASN A 143 -21.26 -27.61 -30.37
CA ASN A 143 -22.37 -28.06 -31.23
C ASN A 143 -22.54 -27.17 -32.48
N LEU A 144 -21.57 -27.20 -33.38
CA LEU A 144 -21.51 -26.40 -34.61
C LEU A 144 -21.53 -27.31 -35.84
N LYS A 145 -22.09 -26.82 -36.95
CA LYS A 145 -22.28 -27.57 -38.21
C LYS A 145 -21.41 -26.95 -39.31
N GLY A 146 -20.72 -27.78 -40.09
CA GLY A 146 -19.94 -27.38 -41.25
C GLY A 146 -18.44 -27.62 -41.11
N SER A 147 -17.69 -27.26 -42.15
CA SER A 147 -16.22 -27.34 -42.11
C SER A 147 -15.64 -26.31 -41.13
N PRO A 148 -14.47 -26.57 -40.51
CA PRO A 148 -13.85 -25.63 -39.57
C PRO A 148 -13.68 -24.21 -40.14
N THR A 149 -13.36 -24.08 -41.43
CA THR A 149 -13.19 -22.78 -42.10
C THR A 149 -14.51 -22.01 -42.28
N GLU A 150 -15.60 -22.71 -42.61
CA GLU A 150 -16.93 -22.12 -42.69
C GLU A 150 -17.47 -21.75 -41.31
N ILE A 151 -17.23 -22.59 -40.29
CA ILE A 151 -17.61 -22.32 -38.91
C ILE A 151 -16.90 -21.07 -38.41
N ILE A 152 -15.60 -20.93 -38.64
CA ILE A 152 -14.85 -19.73 -38.26
C ILE A 152 -15.43 -18.49 -38.96
N LYS A 153 -15.76 -18.57 -40.25
CA LYS A 153 -16.36 -17.45 -41.00
C LYS A 153 -17.73 -17.06 -40.43
N ASN A 154 -18.61 -18.03 -40.18
CA ASN A 154 -19.94 -17.80 -39.62
C ASN A 154 -19.89 -17.28 -38.19
N GLN A 155 -19.02 -17.83 -37.34
CA GLN A 155 -18.82 -17.37 -35.97
C GLN A 155 -18.22 -15.97 -35.91
N LYS A 156 -17.28 -15.62 -36.80
CA LYS A 156 -16.76 -14.24 -36.92
C LYS A 156 -17.85 -13.25 -37.32
N SER A 157 -18.70 -13.60 -38.29
CA SER A 157 -19.87 -12.81 -38.66
C SER A 157 -20.87 -12.64 -37.50
N ASN A 158 -21.19 -13.73 -36.79
CA ASN A 158 -22.07 -13.67 -35.62
C ASN A 158 -21.47 -12.80 -34.50
N LEU A 159 -20.17 -12.92 -34.26
CA LEU A 159 -19.45 -12.10 -33.29
C LEU A 159 -19.51 -10.61 -33.64
N GLU A 160 -19.40 -10.23 -34.91
CA GLU A 160 -19.60 -8.85 -35.36
C GLU A 160 -21.03 -8.36 -35.08
N ASN A 161 -22.04 -9.18 -35.38
CA ASN A 161 -23.44 -8.87 -35.09
C ASN A 161 -23.70 -8.70 -33.58
N LEU A 162 -23.16 -9.58 -32.75
CA LEU A 162 -23.27 -9.49 -31.29
C LEU A 162 -22.59 -8.24 -30.75
N LYS A 163 -21.40 -7.89 -31.29
CA LYS A 163 -20.71 -6.64 -30.93
C LYS A 163 -21.50 -5.39 -31.34
N GLN A 164 -22.19 -5.43 -32.48
CA GLN A 164 -23.10 -4.35 -32.89
C GLN A 164 -24.31 -4.21 -31.96
N LYS A 165 -24.97 -5.33 -31.59
CA LYS A 165 -26.06 -5.32 -30.61
C LYS A 165 -25.62 -4.76 -29.25
N LEU A 166 -24.45 -5.19 -28.76
CA LEU A 166 -23.88 -4.69 -27.51
C LEU A 166 -23.58 -3.19 -27.59
N LYS A 167 -23.12 -2.70 -28.76
CA LYS A 167 -22.91 -1.27 -28.98
C LYS A 167 -24.23 -0.51 -28.90
N HIS A 168 -25.29 -1.03 -29.52
CA HIS A 168 -26.62 -0.44 -29.48
C HIS A 168 -27.18 -0.37 -28.05
N VAL A 169 -27.12 -1.46 -27.28
CA VAL A 169 -27.56 -1.48 -25.87
C VAL A 169 -26.78 -0.46 -25.03
N ASN A 170 -25.46 -0.35 -25.23
CA ASN A 170 -24.68 0.66 -24.51
C ASN A 170 -25.06 2.09 -24.94
N GLU A 171 -25.38 2.33 -26.22
CA GLU A 171 -25.85 3.63 -26.70
C GLU A 171 -27.19 4.01 -26.04
N GLU A 172 -28.13 3.08 -25.94
CA GLU A 172 -29.41 3.30 -25.24
C GLU A 172 -29.20 3.58 -23.74
N LEU A 173 -28.34 2.81 -23.06
CA LEU A 173 -27.96 3.08 -21.67
C LEU A 173 -27.28 4.45 -21.50
N THR A 174 -26.48 4.89 -22.47
CA THR A 174 -25.89 6.25 -22.44
C THR A 174 -26.94 7.34 -22.61
N LYS A 175 -27.93 7.16 -23.50
CA LYS A 175 -29.03 8.14 -23.66
C LYS A 175 -29.86 8.28 -22.39
N ILE A 176 -30.18 7.16 -21.73
CA ILE A 176 -30.89 7.16 -20.44
C ILE A 176 -30.04 7.90 -19.39
N SER A 177 -28.74 7.62 -19.34
CA SER A 177 -27.82 8.30 -18.44
C SER A 177 -27.76 9.80 -18.71
N GLU A 178 -27.61 10.24 -19.96
CA GLU A 178 -27.54 11.67 -20.32
C GLU A 178 -28.77 12.46 -19.85
N LYS A 179 -29.94 11.83 -19.90
CA LYS A 179 -31.21 12.46 -19.49
C LYS A 179 -31.42 12.48 -17.98
N HIS A 180 -31.11 11.39 -17.28
CA HIS A 180 -31.52 11.21 -15.87
C HIS A 180 -30.37 11.20 -14.85
N PHE A 181 -29.11 11.01 -15.26
CA PHE A 181 -27.99 10.79 -14.34
C PHE A 181 -27.78 11.94 -13.35
N ALA A 182 -27.85 13.19 -13.81
CA ALA A 182 -27.70 14.37 -12.96
C ALA A 182 -28.79 14.42 -11.86
N ASN A 183 -30.03 14.15 -12.23
CA ASN A 183 -31.16 14.19 -11.31
C ASN A 183 -31.11 13.01 -10.33
N LEU A 184 -30.78 11.81 -10.79
CA LEU A 184 -30.63 10.64 -9.93
C LEU A 184 -29.55 10.82 -8.88
N VAL A 185 -28.40 11.38 -9.25
CA VAL A 185 -27.32 11.67 -8.29
C VAL A 185 -27.78 12.69 -7.25
N ALA A 186 -28.54 13.71 -7.66
CA ALA A 186 -29.09 14.71 -6.73
C ALA A 186 -30.14 14.09 -5.79
N ILE A 187 -31.02 13.22 -6.31
CA ILE A 187 -32.04 12.51 -5.52
C ILE A 187 -31.37 11.54 -4.55
N GLU A 188 -30.39 10.75 -4.99
CA GLU A 188 -29.63 9.83 -4.14
C GLU A 188 -28.93 10.59 -3.00
N GLU A 189 -28.28 11.71 -3.31
CA GLU A 189 -27.61 12.55 -2.32
C GLU A 189 -28.62 13.10 -1.29
N GLN A 190 -29.76 13.63 -1.75
CA GLN A 190 -30.76 14.19 -0.87
C GLN A 190 -31.47 13.11 -0.04
N LEU A 191 -31.82 11.95 -0.62
CA LEU A 191 -32.35 10.80 0.11
C LEU A 191 -31.37 10.29 1.17
N ALA A 192 -30.08 10.23 0.86
CA ALA A 192 -29.05 9.87 1.83
C ALA A 192 -28.95 10.89 2.98
N ILE A 193 -29.18 12.18 2.70
CA ILE A 193 -29.26 13.23 3.73
C ILE A 193 -30.51 13.04 4.59
N GLU A 194 -31.68 12.82 4.00
CA GLU A 194 -32.93 12.60 4.76
C GLU A 194 -32.87 11.32 5.60
N SER A 195 -32.34 10.22 5.05
CA SER A 195 -32.13 8.97 5.77
C SER A 195 -31.24 9.17 7.00
N LYS A 196 -30.14 9.92 6.88
CA LYS A 196 -29.28 10.26 8.03
C LYS A 196 -29.98 11.14 9.07
N LYS A 197 -30.87 12.04 8.66
CA LYS A 197 -31.66 12.84 9.62
C LYS A 197 -32.61 11.94 10.41
N LEU A 198 -33.29 11.01 9.75
CA LEU A 198 -34.19 10.06 10.40
C LEU A 198 -33.46 9.16 11.41
N GLU A 199 -32.24 8.71 11.06
CA GLU A 199 -31.39 7.92 11.97
C GLU A 199 -31.03 8.69 13.26
N VAL A 200 -30.85 10.02 13.18
CA VAL A 200 -30.66 10.84 14.38
C VAL A 200 -31.94 10.97 15.19
N ILE A 201 -33.10 11.11 14.54
CA ILE A 201 -34.39 11.21 15.22
C ILE A 201 -34.65 9.96 16.08
N SER A 202 -34.27 8.76 15.63
CA SER A 202 -34.41 7.54 16.44
C SER A 202 -33.55 7.53 17.70
N ASN A 203 -32.51 8.38 17.79
CA ASN A 203 -31.62 8.49 18.93
C ASN A 203 -31.95 9.70 19.83
N LEU A 204 -33.04 10.43 19.55
CA LEU A 204 -33.48 11.55 20.38
C LEU A 204 -34.31 11.07 21.57
N GLY A 205 -34.07 11.66 22.75
CA GLY A 205 -35.04 11.59 23.84
C GLY A 205 -36.17 12.56 23.54
N VAL A 206 -37.42 12.08 23.45
CA VAL A 206 -38.58 12.92 23.07
C VAL A 206 -39.63 12.89 24.18
N THR A 207 -40.19 14.05 24.48
CA THR A 207 -41.40 14.30 25.27
C THR A 207 -42.40 15.04 24.39
N ASP A 208 -43.65 15.22 24.84
CA ASP A 208 -44.69 15.90 24.05
C ASP A 208 -44.31 17.33 23.65
N ASP A 209 -43.54 18.03 24.50
CA ASP A 209 -43.20 19.46 24.30
C ASP A 209 -41.70 19.71 24.02
N ALA A 210 -40.83 18.71 24.21
CA ALA A 210 -39.38 18.90 24.10
C ALA A 210 -38.64 17.65 23.61
N PHE A 211 -37.52 17.87 22.94
CA PHE A 211 -36.56 16.82 22.61
C PHE A 211 -35.18 17.14 23.21
N ALA A 212 -34.46 16.10 23.61
CA ALA A 212 -33.11 16.16 24.12
C ALA A 212 -32.16 15.37 23.21
N LEU A 213 -30.98 15.94 22.96
CA LEU A 213 -29.89 15.31 22.22
C LEU A 213 -28.62 15.41 23.05
N GLU A 214 -27.95 14.28 23.21
CA GLU A 214 -26.61 14.21 23.78
C GLU A 214 -25.59 13.98 22.65
N GLY A 215 -24.42 14.63 22.75
CA GLY A 215 -23.38 14.45 21.76
C GLY A 215 -22.12 15.24 22.05
N TRP A 216 -21.02 14.78 21.45
CA TRP A 216 -19.71 15.40 21.61
C TRP A 216 -19.52 16.56 20.64
N VAL A 217 -19.11 17.72 21.15
CA VAL A 217 -18.76 18.90 20.35
C VAL A 217 -17.38 19.41 20.76
N PRO A 218 -16.48 19.73 19.80
CA PRO A 218 -15.21 20.34 20.13
C PRO A 218 -15.40 21.68 20.84
N LYS A 219 -14.74 21.88 21.99
CA LYS A 219 -14.85 23.11 22.80
C LYS A 219 -14.62 24.40 22.01
N SER A 220 -13.76 24.37 20.99
CA SER A 220 -13.49 25.50 20.09
C SER A 220 -14.68 25.91 19.21
N LYS A 221 -15.63 25.01 18.97
CA LYS A 221 -16.81 25.23 18.12
C LYS A 221 -18.10 25.46 18.90
N MET A 222 -18.08 25.40 20.23
CA MET A 222 -19.29 25.57 21.06
C MET A 222 -20.04 26.87 20.77
N LYS A 223 -19.32 28.00 20.62
CA LYS A 223 -19.91 29.30 20.29
C LYS A 223 -20.58 29.32 18.91
N GLU A 224 -20.02 28.59 17.95
CA GLU A 224 -20.57 28.50 16.58
C GLU A 224 -21.87 27.68 16.58
N VAL A 225 -21.91 26.59 17.36
CA VAL A 225 -23.10 25.76 17.54
C VAL A 225 -24.21 26.55 18.23
N GLU A 226 -23.91 27.24 19.33
CA GLU A 226 -24.88 28.08 20.05
C GLU A 226 -25.47 29.16 19.16
N ALA A 227 -24.63 29.92 18.44
CA ALA A 227 -25.08 30.95 17.51
C ALA A 227 -25.91 30.40 16.35
N THR A 228 -25.69 29.14 15.94
CA THR A 228 -26.46 28.49 14.88
C THR A 228 -27.83 28.04 15.40
N LEU A 229 -27.89 27.44 16.59
CA LEU A 229 -29.14 27.00 17.21
C LEU A 229 -30.06 28.17 17.55
N GLN A 230 -29.50 29.30 18.02
CA GLN A 230 -30.28 30.52 18.29
C GLN A 230 -30.93 31.13 17.05
N LYS A 231 -30.36 30.91 15.84
CA LYS A 231 -30.97 31.38 14.58
C LYS A 231 -32.25 30.63 14.22
N PHE A 232 -32.30 29.34 14.54
CA PHE A 232 -33.45 28.48 14.19
C PHE A 232 -34.48 28.38 15.31
N THR A 233 -34.07 28.59 16.56
CA THR A 233 -34.89 28.33 17.75
C THR A 233 -34.60 29.32 18.88
N LYS A 234 -35.64 29.88 19.49
CA LYS A 234 -35.53 30.83 20.63
C LYS A 234 -35.47 30.17 22.01
N GLY A 235 -35.68 28.85 22.10
CA GLY A 235 -35.83 28.11 23.37
C GLY A 235 -34.78 27.00 23.61
N THR A 236 -33.62 27.07 22.96
CA THR A 236 -32.62 26.00 23.03
C THR A 236 -31.61 26.27 24.13
N TYR A 237 -31.48 25.33 25.06
CA TYR A 237 -30.50 25.36 26.15
C TYR A 237 -29.42 24.30 25.90
N ILE A 238 -28.16 24.67 26.09
CA ILE A 238 -27.01 23.76 25.97
C ILE A 238 -26.44 23.58 27.37
N TYR A 239 -26.38 22.33 27.85
CA TYR A 239 -25.76 21.97 29.12
C TYR A 239 -24.46 21.19 28.87
N GLU A 240 -23.36 21.61 29.51
CA GLU A 240 -22.11 20.83 29.54
C GLU A 240 -22.27 19.75 30.60
N LEU A 241 -22.31 18.49 30.17
CA LEU A 241 -22.42 17.32 31.06
C LEU A 241 -21.02 16.87 31.47
N GLU A 242 -20.80 16.69 32.77
CA GLU A 242 -19.63 15.99 33.27
C GLU A 242 -19.90 14.48 33.19
N THR A 243 -19.09 13.75 32.44
CA THR A 243 -19.22 12.30 32.25
C THR A 243 -17.85 11.62 32.39
N ASP A 244 -17.88 10.39 32.88
CA ASP A 244 -16.72 9.50 32.94
C ASP A 244 -16.47 8.80 31.58
N GLU A 245 -17.37 8.98 30.60
CA GLU A 245 -17.19 8.41 29.26
C GLU A 245 -16.02 9.04 28.50
N GLU A 246 -15.24 8.19 27.83
CA GLU A 246 -14.11 8.65 27.03
C GLU A 246 -14.58 9.39 25.77
N PRO A 247 -14.15 10.66 25.57
CA PRO A 247 -14.57 11.43 24.41
C PRO A 247 -13.97 10.88 23.11
N PRO A 248 -14.68 11.02 21.98
CA PRO A 248 -14.14 10.74 20.67
C PRO A 248 -12.99 11.70 20.32
N THR A 249 -12.04 11.18 19.56
CA THR A 249 -10.77 11.84 19.26
C THR A 249 -10.84 12.64 17.97
N LEU A 250 -10.54 13.94 18.09
CA LEU A 250 -10.39 14.86 16.98
C LEU A 250 -8.95 15.36 16.89
N MET A 251 -8.21 14.89 15.88
CA MET A 251 -6.85 15.35 15.61
C MET A 251 -6.89 16.76 14.98
N ASN A 252 -6.10 17.68 15.52
CA ASN A 252 -5.98 19.04 15.00
C ASN A 252 -4.51 19.38 14.69
N ASN A 253 -3.98 18.80 13.62
CA ASN A 253 -2.59 19.01 13.21
C ASN A 253 -2.46 20.14 12.17
N PRO A 254 -1.31 20.86 12.16
CA PRO A 254 -1.01 21.84 11.12
C PRO A 254 -1.07 21.23 9.72
N LYS A 255 -1.40 22.04 8.70
CA LYS A 255 -1.60 21.57 7.30
C LYS A 255 -0.46 20.70 6.75
N ARG A 256 0.79 20.95 7.15
CA ARG A 256 1.97 20.18 6.74
C ARG A 256 2.04 18.80 7.44
N PHE A 257 1.64 18.71 8.69
CA PHE A 257 1.68 17.45 9.47
C PHE A 257 0.41 16.61 9.29
N ARG A 258 -0.70 17.22 8.84
CA ARG A 258 -1.95 16.52 8.49
C ARG A 258 -1.77 15.41 7.44
N LEU A 259 -0.67 15.45 6.68
CA LEU A 259 -0.28 14.41 5.73
C LEU A 259 0.06 13.07 6.44
N PHE A 260 0.51 13.13 7.70
CA PHE A 260 0.93 11.99 8.49
C PHE A 260 -0.17 11.36 9.36
N GLU A 261 -1.31 12.05 9.57
CA GLU A 261 -2.43 11.51 10.36
C GLU A 261 -2.94 10.12 9.90
N PRO A 262 -3.01 9.80 8.58
CA PRO A 262 -3.43 8.46 8.17
C PRO A 262 -2.50 7.35 8.63
N PHE A 263 -1.20 7.64 8.83
CA PHE A 263 -0.23 6.67 9.34
C PHE A 263 -0.51 6.38 10.82
N ILE A 264 -0.81 7.41 11.62
CA ILE A 264 -1.22 7.24 13.01
C ILE A 264 -2.54 6.47 13.09
N ARG A 265 -3.56 6.87 12.31
CA ARG A 265 -4.84 6.16 12.24
C ARG A 265 -4.73 4.68 11.86
N PHE A 266 -3.71 4.31 11.09
CA PHE A 266 -3.46 2.91 10.73
C PHE A 266 -2.93 2.08 11.91
N TYR A 267 -2.18 2.72 12.81
CA TYR A 267 -1.72 2.08 14.05
C TYR A 267 -2.84 2.05 15.08
N SER A 268 -3.23 3.21 15.60
CA SER A 268 -4.43 3.42 16.44
C SER A 268 -4.64 4.92 16.64
N LEU A 269 -5.83 5.32 17.12
CA LEU A 269 -6.11 6.71 17.46
C LEU A 269 -5.73 6.99 18.93
N PRO A 270 -5.26 8.22 19.25
CA PRO A 270 -4.98 8.58 20.63
C PRO A 270 -6.26 8.55 21.46
N VAL A 271 -6.18 8.23 22.74
CA VAL A 271 -7.32 8.28 23.66
C VAL A 271 -7.25 9.54 24.52
N GLY A 272 -8.39 10.19 24.74
CA GLY A 272 -8.54 11.23 25.76
C GLY A 272 -7.53 12.38 25.64
N LYS A 273 -6.64 12.51 26.63
CA LYS A 273 -5.64 13.59 26.76
C LYS A 273 -4.22 13.18 26.39
N GLU A 274 -4.05 12.00 25.77
CA GLU A 274 -2.76 11.52 25.30
C GLU A 274 -2.08 12.50 24.34
N PHE A 275 -0.76 12.44 24.28
CA PHE A 275 0.01 13.23 23.34
C PHE A 275 -0.16 12.70 21.91
N ASP A 276 -0.52 13.56 20.95
CA ASP A 276 -0.61 13.17 19.53
C ASP A 276 0.80 12.98 18.93
N PRO A 277 1.17 11.75 18.53
CA PRO A 277 2.50 11.48 17.99
C PRO A 277 2.69 11.95 16.54
N THR A 278 1.67 12.48 15.87
CA THR A 278 1.70 12.81 14.43
C THR A 278 2.85 13.74 14.04
N ILE A 279 3.10 14.77 14.86
CA ILE A 279 4.17 15.74 14.57
C ILE A 279 5.54 15.08 14.68
N ILE A 280 5.73 14.26 15.72
CA ILE A 280 6.97 13.52 15.96
C ILE A 280 7.20 12.51 14.84
N PHE A 281 6.17 11.76 14.45
CA PHE A 281 6.23 10.86 13.31
C PHE A 281 6.63 11.60 12.04
N GLY A 282 5.99 12.74 11.74
CA GLY A 282 6.28 13.54 10.56
C GLY A 282 7.69 14.14 10.51
N LEU A 283 8.37 14.26 11.65
CA LEU A 283 9.76 14.71 11.74
C LEU A 283 10.75 13.55 11.61
N ILE A 284 10.49 12.46 12.33
CA ILE A 284 11.46 11.36 12.53
C ILE A 284 11.39 10.34 11.41
N PHE A 285 10.19 10.03 10.89
CA PHE A 285 10.03 9.06 9.82
C PHE A 285 10.85 9.43 8.56
N PRO A 286 10.84 10.69 8.07
CA PRO A 286 11.73 11.10 6.99
C PRO A 286 13.22 10.88 7.26
N VAL A 287 13.67 11.11 8.50
CA VAL A 287 15.08 10.93 8.89
C VAL A 287 15.47 9.46 8.80
N PHE A 288 14.66 8.56 9.36
CA PHE A 288 14.92 7.12 9.28
C PHE A 288 14.86 6.60 7.85
N TYR A 289 13.87 7.05 7.08
CA TYR A 289 13.74 6.70 5.67
C TYR A 289 14.99 7.10 4.86
N GLY A 290 15.46 8.34 5.03
CA GLY A 290 16.67 8.83 4.36
C GLY A 290 17.93 8.09 4.77
N LEU A 291 18.10 7.81 6.08
CA LEU A 291 19.25 7.07 6.61
C LEU A 291 19.33 5.64 6.11
N MET A 292 18.19 4.95 5.97
CA MET A 292 18.13 3.55 5.51
C MET A 292 18.45 3.39 4.03
N ILE A 293 18.15 4.39 3.18
CA ILE A 293 18.51 4.34 1.76
C ILE A 293 19.97 4.77 1.58
N GLY A 294 20.34 5.92 2.15
CA GLY A 294 21.72 6.44 2.17
C GLY A 294 22.42 6.50 0.83
N ASP A 295 21.70 6.66 -0.28
CA ASP A 295 22.25 6.72 -1.64
C ASP A 295 21.54 7.83 -2.44
N THR A 296 22.34 8.70 -3.03
CA THR A 296 21.88 9.88 -3.77
C THR A 296 21.15 9.50 -5.05
N GLY A 297 21.65 8.51 -5.78
CA GLY A 297 21.08 8.03 -7.04
C GLY A 297 19.69 7.45 -6.84
N TYR A 298 19.55 6.51 -5.90
CA TYR A 298 18.25 5.93 -5.58
C TYR A 298 17.27 6.98 -5.02
N CYS A 299 17.71 7.86 -4.12
CA CYS A 299 16.83 8.89 -3.56
C CYS A 299 16.37 9.90 -4.62
N LEU A 300 17.23 10.29 -5.56
CA LEU A 300 16.88 11.17 -6.67
C LEU A 300 15.87 10.51 -7.61
N LEU A 301 16.07 9.24 -7.94
CA LEU A 301 15.12 8.49 -8.76
C LEU A 301 13.76 8.36 -8.07
N ILE A 302 13.72 8.01 -6.79
CA ILE A 302 12.49 7.90 -6.00
C ILE A 302 11.80 9.27 -5.91
N LEU A 303 12.56 10.36 -5.74
CA LEU A 303 12.03 11.72 -5.72
C LEU A 303 11.35 12.08 -7.05
N LEU A 304 11.98 11.76 -8.19
CA LEU A 304 11.40 11.97 -9.52
C LEU A 304 10.10 11.17 -9.70
N VAL A 305 10.07 9.91 -9.25
CA VAL A 305 8.87 9.07 -9.27
C VAL A 305 7.77 9.67 -8.40
N CYS A 306 8.08 10.14 -7.19
CA CYS A 306 7.12 10.80 -6.30
C CYS A 306 6.53 12.06 -6.94
N MET A 307 7.37 12.93 -7.51
CA MET A 307 6.92 14.13 -8.21
C MET A 307 6.06 13.80 -9.44
N TRP A 308 6.42 12.75 -10.18
CA TRP A 308 5.64 12.27 -11.31
C TRP A 308 4.25 11.79 -10.87
N VAL A 309 4.15 11.00 -9.80
CA VAL A 309 2.87 10.53 -9.23
C VAL A 309 2.00 11.72 -8.80
N ILE A 310 2.56 12.70 -8.06
CA ILE A 310 1.81 13.87 -7.59
C ILE A 310 1.29 14.69 -8.77
N ARG A 311 2.15 15.02 -9.74
CA ARG A 311 1.77 15.84 -10.89
C ARG A 311 0.71 15.15 -11.75
N ARG A 312 0.74 13.82 -11.85
CA ARG A 312 -0.23 13.05 -12.63
C ARG A 312 -1.57 12.85 -11.93
N VAL A 313 -1.56 12.58 -10.62
CA VAL A 313 -2.81 12.32 -9.88
C VAL A 313 -3.53 13.62 -9.50
N GLU A 314 -2.83 14.70 -9.13
CA GLU A 314 -3.44 15.99 -8.80
C GLU A 314 -3.66 16.89 -10.03
N GLY A 315 -2.85 16.73 -11.09
CA GLY A 315 -2.85 17.64 -12.25
C GLY A 315 -4.01 17.49 -13.25
N GLY A 316 -4.94 16.57 -13.03
CA GLY A 316 -6.22 16.49 -13.76
C GLY A 316 -6.18 16.27 -15.29
N LYS A 317 -5.00 16.14 -15.93
CA LYS A 317 -4.88 16.03 -17.38
C LYS A 317 -4.68 14.58 -17.86
N ARG A 318 -5.73 14.11 -18.54
CA ARG A 318 -5.87 13.11 -19.64
C ARG A 318 -4.84 11.96 -19.75
N ASN A 319 -5.41 10.74 -19.77
CA ASN A 319 -4.89 9.43 -20.15
C ASN A 319 -3.71 8.85 -19.35
N LEU A 320 -4.06 7.83 -18.54
CA LEU A 320 -3.21 6.94 -17.74
C LEU A 320 -2.37 5.95 -18.59
N ASN A 321 -1.97 6.29 -19.81
CA ASN A 321 -1.48 5.30 -20.78
C ASN A 321 0.04 5.00 -20.72
N ILE A 322 0.77 5.60 -19.76
CA ILE A 322 2.23 5.41 -19.62
C ILE A 322 2.59 4.38 -18.54
N MET A 323 1.69 4.13 -17.57
CA MET A 323 1.92 3.06 -16.61
C MET A 323 1.49 1.73 -17.26
N PRO A 324 2.35 0.69 -17.26
CA PRO A 324 1.95 -0.63 -17.75
C PRO A 324 0.66 -1.05 -17.07
N ARG A 325 -0.30 -1.61 -17.81
CA ARG A 325 -1.62 -1.99 -17.27
C ARG A 325 -1.49 -2.81 -15.98
N GLN A 326 -0.49 -3.69 -15.93
CA GLN A 326 -0.16 -4.54 -14.78
C GLN A 326 0.25 -3.71 -13.55
N LEU A 327 1.19 -2.78 -13.69
CA LEU A 327 1.68 -1.93 -12.59
C LEU A 327 0.56 -1.01 -12.06
N ARG A 328 -0.28 -0.48 -12.96
CA ARG A 328 -1.44 0.34 -12.58
C ARG A 328 -2.47 -0.48 -11.80
N SER A 329 -2.81 -1.67 -12.28
CA SER A 329 -3.76 -2.56 -11.59
C SER A 329 -3.22 -2.98 -10.24
N PHE A 330 -1.94 -3.31 -10.13
CA PHE A 330 -1.28 -3.62 -8.86
C PHE A 330 -1.26 -2.43 -7.90
N ALA A 331 -0.83 -1.25 -8.34
CA ALA A 331 -0.81 -0.05 -7.50
C ALA A 331 -2.20 0.35 -7.00
N LEU A 332 -3.23 0.26 -7.86
CA LEU A 332 -4.62 0.55 -7.49
C LEU A 332 -5.27 -0.54 -6.64
N LEU A 333 -4.76 -1.78 -6.70
CA LEU A 333 -5.17 -2.87 -5.83
C LEU A 333 -4.64 -2.66 -4.40
N ILE A 334 -3.45 -2.08 -4.25
CA ILE A 334 -2.83 -1.83 -2.94
C ILE A 334 -3.29 -0.51 -2.32
N LEU A 335 -3.35 0.60 -3.08
CA LEU A 335 -3.64 1.95 -2.53
C LEU A 335 -4.63 2.75 -3.38
N LYS A 336 -5.56 3.44 -2.71
CA LYS A 336 -6.45 4.43 -3.38
C LYS A 336 -5.60 5.59 -3.92
N LYS A 337 -6.03 6.20 -5.03
CA LYS A 337 -5.31 7.34 -5.69
C LYS A 337 -4.89 8.44 -4.72
N ARG A 338 -5.74 8.80 -3.75
CA ARG A 338 -5.41 9.82 -2.74
C ARG A 338 -4.34 9.36 -1.75
N GLN A 339 -4.37 8.10 -1.35
CA GLN A 339 -3.38 7.54 -0.43
C GLN A 339 -2.00 7.52 -1.09
N MET A 340 -1.92 7.17 -2.38
CA MET A 340 -0.67 7.25 -3.14
C MET A 340 -0.07 8.67 -3.15
N VAL A 341 -0.90 9.69 -3.34
CA VAL A 341 -0.42 11.09 -3.31
C VAL A 341 0.03 11.51 -1.92
N LYS A 342 -0.72 11.13 -0.88
CA LYS A 342 -0.32 11.42 0.51
C LYS A 342 1.00 10.74 0.85
N LEU A 343 1.18 9.48 0.46
CA LEU A 343 2.40 8.71 0.67
C LEU A 343 3.58 9.32 -0.10
N ALA A 344 3.42 9.63 -1.39
CA ALA A 344 4.45 10.30 -2.18
C ALA A 344 4.87 11.65 -1.56
N LYS A 345 3.91 12.44 -1.06
CA LYS A 345 4.21 13.71 -0.36
C LYS A 345 4.93 13.50 0.98
N ALA A 346 4.60 12.43 1.70
CA ALA A 346 5.24 12.09 2.97
C ALA A 346 6.69 11.60 2.78
N MET A 347 7.01 10.99 1.63
CA MET A 347 8.35 10.47 1.32
C MET A 347 9.34 11.53 0.83
N ILE A 348 8.87 12.62 0.21
CA ILE A 348 9.74 13.68 -0.33
C ILE A 348 10.76 14.22 0.70
N PRO A 349 10.38 14.59 1.94
CA PRO A 349 11.35 15.04 2.93
C PRO A 349 12.41 13.98 3.23
N GLY A 350 12.03 12.69 3.22
CA GLY A 350 12.95 11.58 3.45
C GLY A 350 13.93 11.41 2.29
N CYS A 351 13.47 11.54 1.04
CA CYS A 351 14.36 11.53 -0.12
C CYS A 351 15.35 12.71 -0.10
N ILE A 352 14.95 13.90 0.36
CA ILE A 352 15.86 15.05 0.49
C ILE A 352 16.95 14.75 1.52
N ILE A 353 16.58 14.21 2.68
CA ILE A 353 17.55 13.80 3.72
C ILE A 353 18.45 12.69 3.18
N GLY A 354 17.89 11.71 2.47
CA GLY A 354 18.63 10.61 1.85
C GLY A 354 19.62 11.07 0.77
N ILE A 355 19.31 12.11 -0.01
CA ILE A 355 20.26 12.73 -0.95
C ILE A 355 21.43 13.37 -0.18
N ILE A 356 21.15 14.09 0.91
CA ILE A 356 22.21 14.71 1.73
C ILE A 356 23.10 13.64 2.36
N LEU A 357 22.51 12.58 2.93
CA LEU A 357 23.24 11.48 3.52
C LEU A 357 24.00 10.65 2.48
N GLY A 358 23.40 10.39 1.32
CA GLY A 358 24.06 9.72 0.20
C GLY A 358 25.24 10.50 -0.35
N PHE A 359 25.18 11.84 -0.35
CA PHE A 359 26.32 12.69 -0.67
C PHE A 359 27.44 12.55 0.37
N ILE A 360 27.09 12.48 1.67
CA ILE A 360 28.04 12.27 2.77
C ILE A 360 28.70 10.88 2.71
N PHE A 361 27.94 9.86 2.32
CA PHE A 361 28.40 8.49 2.14
C PHE A 361 29.13 8.26 0.80
N ASP A 362 29.12 9.25 -0.12
CA ASP A 362 29.64 9.14 -1.49
C ASP A 362 29.06 7.95 -2.27
N LEU A 363 27.73 7.84 -2.28
CA LEU A 363 27.01 6.75 -2.95
C LEU A 363 26.01 7.29 -3.98
N TYR A 364 26.20 6.85 -5.23
CA TYR A 364 25.37 7.17 -6.37
C TYR A 364 25.09 5.90 -7.18
N PHE A 365 23.95 5.25 -6.91
CA PHE A 365 23.64 3.93 -7.45
C PHE A 365 24.69 2.86 -7.11
N GLY A 366 25.45 3.01 -6.01
CA GLY A 366 26.59 2.14 -5.67
C GLY A 366 27.95 2.62 -6.19
N PHE A 367 28.00 3.62 -7.08
CA PHE A 367 29.24 4.25 -7.51
C PHE A 367 29.68 5.39 -6.57
N HIS A 368 30.98 5.50 -6.37
CA HIS A 368 31.62 6.62 -5.68
C HIS A 368 32.02 7.71 -6.70
N LEU A 369 31.25 8.80 -6.74
CA LEU A 369 31.40 9.85 -7.77
C LEU A 369 31.94 11.17 -7.23
N ASN A 370 31.99 11.37 -5.90
CA ASN A 370 32.40 12.63 -5.31
C ASN A 370 33.83 13.03 -5.70
N GLY A 371 34.75 12.07 -5.84
CA GLY A 371 36.12 12.34 -6.30
C GLY A 371 36.15 13.07 -7.65
N TYR A 372 35.37 12.61 -8.62
CA TYR A 372 35.25 13.25 -9.94
C TYR A 372 34.54 14.61 -9.88
N ILE A 373 33.53 14.75 -9.02
CA ILE A 373 32.79 16.01 -8.85
C ILE A 373 33.68 17.09 -8.23
N PHE A 374 34.46 16.74 -7.21
CA PHE A 374 35.37 17.67 -6.54
C PHE A 374 36.54 18.06 -7.43
N ASP A 375 37.11 17.13 -8.20
CA ASP A 375 38.13 17.44 -9.21
C ASP A 375 37.61 18.40 -10.27
N TYR A 376 36.37 18.22 -10.74
CA TYR A 376 35.72 19.15 -11.67
C TYR A 376 35.47 20.52 -11.04
N LEU A 377 34.95 20.59 -9.81
CA LEU A 377 34.71 21.88 -9.13
C LEU A 377 36.01 22.66 -8.88
N ALA A 378 37.10 21.95 -8.55
CA ALA A 378 38.42 22.53 -8.40
C ALA A 378 38.94 23.08 -9.74
N SER A 379 38.67 22.40 -10.85
CA SER A 379 39.04 22.86 -12.21
C SER A 379 38.29 24.12 -12.66
N VAL A 380 37.12 24.40 -12.09
CA VAL A 380 36.27 25.57 -12.39
C VAL A 380 36.58 26.76 -11.46
N GLY A 381 37.59 26.65 -10.58
CA GLY A 381 38.08 27.78 -9.78
C GLY A 381 37.33 28.02 -8.47
N VAL A 382 36.58 27.03 -7.96
CA VAL A 382 36.00 27.11 -6.61
C VAL A 382 37.09 26.82 -5.57
N THR A 383 37.69 27.87 -5.01
CA THR A 383 38.75 27.75 -3.99
C THR A 383 38.14 27.50 -2.60
N GLY A 384 38.64 26.47 -1.90
CA GLY A 384 38.17 26.05 -0.56
C GLY A 384 37.82 24.56 -0.44
N LEU A 385 37.93 23.80 -1.53
CA LEU A 385 37.74 22.35 -1.60
C LEU A 385 39.10 21.65 -1.67
N PRO A 386 39.22 20.37 -1.22
CA PRO A 386 40.50 19.66 -1.19
C PRO A 386 41.19 19.65 -2.56
N VAL A 387 42.51 19.88 -2.55
CA VAL A 387 43.36 20.24 -3.69
C VAL A 387 43.39 19.14 -4.78
N PRO A 388 43.31 19.49 -6.08
CA PRO A 388 43.40 18.53 -7.18
C PRO A 388 44.84 18.08 -7.42
N GLY A 389 45.05 16.76 -7.54
CA GLY A 389 46.34 16.16 -7.95
C GLY A 389 46.96 15.10 -7.04
N GLU A 390 46.47 14.93 -5.80
CA GLU A 390 46.85 13.81 -4.90
C GLU A 390 45.77 12.72 -4.81
N VAL A 391 44.68 12.84 -5.58
CA VAL A 391 43.45 12.05 -5.42
C VAL A 391 43.46 10.74 -6.22
N LEU A 392 44.33 10.60 -7.23
CA LEU A 392 44.44 9.38 -8.04
C LEU A 392 45.02 8.15 -7.30
N ASN A 393 45.62 8.33 -6.11
CA ASN A 393 46.22 7.26 -5.29
C ASN A 393 45.60 7.10 -3.89
N ARG A 394 44.46 7.74 -3.58
CA ARG A 394 43.74 7.46 -2.34
C ARG A 394 42.58 6.50 -2.59
N PRO A 395 42.50 5.34 -1.90
CA PRO A 395 41.24 4.60 -1.83
C PRO A 395 40.20 5.54 -1.22
N ALA A 396 38.97 5.44 -1.74
CA ALA A 396 37.79 6.16 -1.29
C ALA A 396 37.85 6.56 0.20
N GLN A 397 37.94 7.85 0.48
CA GLN A 397 37.61 8.36 1.82
C GLN A 397 36.39 9.24 1.68
N ALA A 398 35.25 8.59 1.37
CA ALA A 398 33.98 9.09 1.87
C ALA A 398 34.14 9.28 3.39
N PHE A 399 33.64 10.40 3.93
CA PHE A 399 33.76 10.71 5.36
C PHE A 399 33.23 9.57 6.26
N LEU A 400 32.21 8.86 5.77
CA LEU A 400 31.61 7.66 6.36
C LEU A 400 31.21 6.68 5.25
N ASP A 401 32.16 5.93 4.68
CA ASP A 401 31.79 4.82 3.79
C ASP A 401 31.03 3.75 4.60
N PRO A 402 29.78 3.40 4.22
CA PRO A 402 29.01 2.41 4.97
C PRO A 402 29.68 1.04 5.05
N ILE A 403 30.39 0.61 4.01
CA ILE A 403 30.98 -0.73 3.97
C ILE A 403 32.15 -0.83 4.95
N ASP A 404 33.09 0.12 4.89
CA ASP A 404 34.31 0.09 5.70
C ASP A 404 34.06 0.46 7.17
N ARG A 405 33.10 1.36 7.42
CA ARG A 405 32.82 1.90 8.76
C ARG A 405 31.54 1.36 9.39
N ALA A 406 31.07 0.19 8.94
CA ALA A 406 29.86 -0.48 9.42
C ALA A 406 29.75 -0.54 10.95
N GLY A 407 30.84 -0.87 11.65
CA GLY A 407 30.86 -0.93 13.12
C GLY A 407 30.56 0.42 13.79
N THR A 408 31.10 1.52 13.27
CA THR A 408 30.84 2.86 13.80
C THR A 408 29.42 3.34 13.48
N LEU A 409 28.89 2.99 12.30
CA LEU A 409 27.51 3.28 11.94
C LEU A 409 26.53 2.52 12.85
N LEU A 410 26.82 1.24 13.15
CA LEU A 410 26.03 0.44 14.08
C LEU A 410 25.98 1.08 15.48
N LEU A 411 27.11 1.63 15.95
CA LEU A 411 27.20 2.37 17.20
C LEU A 411 26.36 3.67 17.14
N TYR A 412 26.37 4.42 16.04
CA TYR A 412 25.47 5.56 15.85
C TYR A 412 23.99 5.17 15.86
N ALA A 413 23.63 4.04 15.28
CA ALA A 413 22.26 3.53 15.39
C ALA A 413 21.87 3.15 16.82
N GLY A 414 22.82 2.61 17.60
CA GLY A 414 22.66 2.42 19.05
C GLY A 414 22.37 3.75 19.77
N TYR A 415 23.11 4.82 19.44
CA TYR A 415 22.88 6.16 20.00
C TYR A 415 21.53 6.76 19.58
N ILE A 416 21.12 6.58 18.32
CA ILE A 416 19.78 6.95 17.87
C ILE A 416 18.72 6.17 18.66
N GLY A 417 18.93 4.86 18.85
CA GLY A 417 18.02 4.00 19.59
C GLY A 417 17.83 4.41 21.05
N ILE A 418 18.93 4.63 21.79
CA ILE A 418 18.83 5.11 23.18
C ILE A 418 18.18 6.50 23.25
N GLY A 419 18.52 7.41 22.32
CA GLY A 419 17.93 8.75 22.26
C GLY A 419 16.42 8.69 22.05
N MET A 420 15.97 7.85 21.12
CA MET A 420 14.56 7.66 20.81
C MET A 420 13.78 6.99 21.94
N VAL A 421 14.31 5.90 22.50
CA VAL A 421 13.67 5.21 23.63
C VAL A 421 13.60 6.13 24.85
N SER A 422 14.66 6.90 25.13
CA SER A 422 14.68 7.90 26.20
C SER A 422 13.63 8.99 25.95
N PHE A 423 13.55 9.51 24.73
CA PHE A 423 12.56 10.52 24.36
C PHE A 423 11.12 10.00 24.53
N GLY A 424 10.87 8.74 24.15
CA GLY A 424 9.56 8.10 24.32
C GLY A 424 9.20 7.93 25.81
N LEU A 425 10.15 7.50 26.64
CA LEU A 425 9.95 7.38 28.08
C LEU A 425 9.71 8.73 28.76
N ILE A 426 10.39 9.79 28.31
CA ILE A 426 10.16 11.16 28.81
C ILE A 426 8.73 11.63 28.47
N LEU A 427 8.24 11.37 27.26
CA LEU A 427 6.86 11.66 26.91
C LEU A 427 5.87 10.84 27.75
N GLY A 428 6.21 9.58 28.05
CA GLY A 428 5.42 8.73 28.94
C GLY A 428 5.34 9.31 30.36
N ILE A 429 6.46 9.81 30.89
CA ILE A 429 6.50 10.52 32.18
C ILE A 429 5.57 11.76 32.15
N LEU A 430 5.65 12.55 31.08
CA LEU A 430 4.79 13.73 30.93
C LEU A 430 3.31 13.36 30.81
N ASN A 431 2.97 12.25 30.17
CA ASN A 431 1.59 11.78 30.07
C ASN A 431 1.06 11.34 31.44
N CYS A 432 1.80 10.51 32.18
CA CYS A 432 1.42 10.10 33.54
C CYS A 432 1.33 11.28 34.50
N LEU A 433 2.19 12.31 34.36
CA LEU A 433 2.08 13.55 35.14
C LEU A 433 0.79 14.33 34.83
N ARG A 434 0.35 14.32 33.57
CA ARG A 434 -0.89 14.98 33.14
C ARG A 434 -2.15 14.26 33.63
N GLU A 435 -2.08 12.95 33.74
CA GLU A 435 -3.15 12.09 34.27
C GLU A 435 -3.15 12.02 35.82
N GLY A 436 -2.05 12.45 36.46
CA GLY A 436 -1.91 12.45 37.92
C GLY A 436 -1.44 11.11 38.51
N GLU A 437 -1.01 10.16 37.68
CA GLU A 437 -0.58 8.82 38.08
C GLU A 437 0.87 8.77 38.59
N LYS A 438 1.05 8.99 39.90
CA LYS A 438 2.40 9.01 40.52
C LYS A 438 3.17 7.70 40.39
N LYS A 439 2.48 6.55 40.40
CA LYS A 439 3.13 5.22 40.27
C LYS A 439 3.69 4.99 38.87
N GLY A 440 2.95 5.41 37.84
CA GLY A 440 3.41 5.35 36.44
C GLY A 440 4.68 6.17 36.21
N VAL A 441 4.75 7.37 36.79
CA VAL A 441 5.96 8.21 36.71
C VAL A 441 7.19 7.52 37.28
N ILE A 442 7.08 6.93 38.48
CA ILE A 442 8.20 6.22 39.14
C ILE A 442 8.67 5.05 38.27
N ALA A 443 7.73 4.28 37.70
CA ALA A 443 8.07 3.18 36.81
C ALA A 443 8.85 3.65 35.57
N LYS A 444 8.37 4.68 34.87
CA LYS A 444 9.02 5.19 33.65
C LYS A 444 10.39 5.82 33.93
N VAL A 445 10.59 6.45 35.09
CA VAL A 445 11.92 6.90 35.54
C VAL A 445 12.84 5.71 35.79
N GLY A 446 12.33 4.63 36.41
CA GLY A 446 13.08 3.39 36.59
C GLY A 446 13.50 2.75 35.26
N TRP A 447 12.59 2.69 34.29
CA TRP A 447 12.89 2.23 32.93
C TRP A 447 13.97 3.06 32.25
N LEU A 448 13.91 4.40 32.39
CA LEU A 448 14.91 5.30 31.83
C LEU A 448 16.29 5.07 32.47
N ALA A 449 16.34 4.99 33.80
CA ALA A 449 17.58 4.72 34.54
C ALA A 449 18.20 3.38 34.14
N PHE A 450 17.38 2.32 34.10
CA PHE A 450 17.85 0.99 33.71
C PHE A 450 18.35 0.96 32.26
N GLY A 451 17.63 1.59 31.32
CA GLY A 451 18.06 1.70 29.92
C GLY A 451 19.43 2.37 29.75
N TRP A 452 19.65 3.50 30.44
CA TRP A 452 20.97 4.16 30.46
C TRP A 452 22.05 3.30 31.15
N GLY A 453 21.69 2.60 32.23
CA GLY A 453 22.59 1.66 32.89
C GLY A 453 23.08 0.56 31.96
N VAL A 454 22.18 -0.08 31.19
CA VAL A 454 22.54 -1.12 30.22
C VAL A 454 23.46 -0.59 29.13
N VAL A 455 23.16 0.59 28.58
CA VAL A 455 23.97 1.16 27.49
C VAL A 455 25.36 1.57 27.96
N LEU A 456 25.48 2.17 29.16
CA LEU A 456 26.78 2.52 29.73
C LEU A 456 27.65 1.27 29.97
N VAL A 457 27.06 0.18 30.48
CA VAL A 457 27.78 -1.10 30.61
C VAL A 457 28.18 -1.65 29.23
N GLY A 458 27.27 -1.59 28.24
CA GLY A 458 27.56 -2.01 26.88
C GLY A 458 28.72 -1.23 26.24
N LEU A 459 28.77 0.09 26.45
CA LEU A 459 29.87 0.93 25.96
C LEU A 459 31.18 0.63 26.66
N ALA A 460 31.17 0.45 27.98
CA ALA A 460 32.35 0.09 28.75
C ALA A 460 32.92 -1.28 28.30
N LEU A 461 32.06 -2.25 27.97
CA LEU A 461 32.46 -3.54 27.39
C LEU A 461 33.16 -3.36 26.04
N ILE A 462 32.63 -2.50 25.17
CA ILE A 462 33.18 -2.25 23.82
C ILE A 462 34.53 -1.54 23.89
N HIS A 463 34.71 -0.59 24.83
CA HIS A 463 35.97 0.12 25.01
C HIS A 463 37.05 -0.70 25.75
N GLY A 464 36.68 -1.88 26.28
CA GLY A 464 37.59 -2.72 27.06
C GLY A 464 37.86 -2.18 28.47
N ASP A 465 36.94 -1.37 29.00
CA ASP A 465 37.08 -0.77 30.32
C ASP A 465 36.95 -1.82 31.43
N ALA A 466 37.57 -1.52 32.58
CA ALA A 466 37.44 -2.31 33.78
C ALA A 466 36.00 -2.30 34.31
N LEU A 467 35.36 -3.47 34.39
CA LEU A 467 33.97 -3.64 34.84
C LEU A 467 33.81 -4.35 36.17
N ASN A 468 34.87 -5.01 36.66
CA ASN A 468 34.77 -5.86 37.84
C ASN A 468 34.54 -5.01 39.11
N PRO A 469 33.38 -5.10 39.77
CA PRO A 469 33.03 -4.28 40.94
C PRO A 469 33.89 -4.60 42.16
N THR A 470 34.55 -5.76 42.18
CA THR A 470 35.40 -6.20 43.31
C THR A 470 36.85 -5.73 43.19
N TRP A 471 37.23 -5.08 42.07
CA TRP A 471 38.60 -4.62 41.88
C TRP A 471 38.86 -3.30 42.64
N PRO A 472 39.81 -3.23 43.59
CA PRO A 472 39.99 -2.04 44.44
C PRO A 472 40.41 -0.76 43.70
N ARG A 473 41.04 -0.89 42.52
CA ARG A 473 41.43 0.25 41.67
C ARG A 473 40.36 0.66 40.66
N LEU A 474 39.15 0.08 40.73
CA LEU A 474 38.08 0.36 39.77
C LEU A 474 37.72 1.86 39.72
N VAL A 475 37.67 2.55 40.87
CA VAL A 475 37.37 3.99 40.93
C VAL A 475 38.46 4.83 40.28
N GLU A 476 39.72 4.40 40.36
CA GLU A 476 40.87 5.08 39.74
C GLU A 476 40.90 4.91 38.22
N VAL A 477 40.49 3.74 37.73
CA VAL A 477 40.52 3.38 36.30
C VAL A 477 39.23 3.78 35.59
N ASN A 478 38.08 3.69 36.25
CA ASN A 478 36.77 4.04 35.71
C ASN A 478 35.89 4.69 36.80
N PRO A 479 35.96 6.03 36.97
CA PRO A 479 35.19 6.74 37.99
C PRO A 479 33.68 6.67 37.76
N VAL A 480 33.25 6.33 36.54
CA VAL A 480 31.82 6.21 36.17
C VAL A 480 31.26 4.84 36.59
N ALA A 481 32.09 3.97 37.18
CA ALA A 481 31.71 2.59 37.38
C ALA A 481 30.51 2.37 38.33
N PHE A 482 30.49 3.12 39.43
CA PHE A 482 29.40 3.07 40.39
C PHE A 482 28.09 3.66 39.85
N LEU A 483 28.18 4.56 38.85
CA LEU A 483 27.01 5.18 38.24
C LEU A 483 26.20 4.14 37.45
N TYR A 484 26.85 3.30 36.64
CA TYR A 484 26.11 2.33 35.84
C TYR A 484 25.45 1.24 36.71
N TYR A 485 26.11 0.77 37.78
CA TYR A 485 25.49 -0.16 38.73
C TYR A 485 24.34 0.48 39.50
N GLY A 486 24.49 1.75 39.92
CA GLY A 486 23.42 2.52 40.55
C GLY A 486 22.20 2.69 39.65
N LEU A 487 22.42 2.98 38.36
CA LEU A 487 21.36 3.10 37.36
C LEU A 487 20.66 1.76 37.07
N LEU A 488 21.42 0.65 36.98
CA LEU A 488 20.86 -0.68 36.77
C LEU A 488 20.01 -1.14 37.95
N PHE A 489 20.61 -1.26 39.15
CA PHE A 489 19.93 -1.80 40.32
C PHE A 489 18.91 -0.80 40.89
N GLY A 490 19.22 0.50 40.88
CA GLY A 490 18.27 1.54 41.26
C GLY A 490 17.09 1.62 40.29
N GLY A 491 17.34 1.50 38.98
CA GLY A 491 16.28 1.41 37.97
C GLY A 491 15.35 0.22 38.20
N ILE A 492 15.91 -0.97 38.46
CA ILE A 492 15.14 -2.18 38.81
C ILE A 492 14.27 -1.96 40.05
N GLY A 493 14.83 -1.35 41.10
CA GLY A 493 14.08 -1.01 42.32
C GLY A 493 12.90 -0.09 42.06
N LEU A 494 13.11 0.99 41.29
CA LEU A 494 12.04 1.95 40.95
C LEU A 494 10.94 1.31 40.09
N MET A 495 11.33 0.46 39.13
CA MET A 495 10.37 -0.28 38.30
C MET A 495 9.49 -1.21 39.13
N PHE A 496 10.08 -1.93 40.10
CA PHE A 496 9.34 -2.81 40.99
C PHE A 496 8.33 -2.05 41.86
N VAL A 497 8.67 -0.84 42.32
CA VAL A 497 7.75 0.00 43.10
C VAL A 497 6.60 0.55 42.25
N GLY A 498 6.84 0.87 40.98
CA GLY A 498 5.83 1.46 40.10
C GLY A 498 4.90 0.45 39.43
N GLU A 499 5.47 -0.57 38.78
CA GLU A 499 4.74 -1.55 37.93
C GLU A 499 4.73 -2.98 38.53
N GLY A 500 5.40 -3.22 39.65
CA GLY A 500 5.42 -4.51 40.34
C GLY A 500 6.20 -5.61 39.60
N THR A 501 5.77 -6.86 39.76
CA THR A 501 6.41 -8.05 39.15
C THR A 501 6.31 -8.06 37.62
N ARG A 502 5.35 -7.33 37.04
CA ARG A 502 5.19 -7.21 35.58
C ARG A 502 6.42 -6.58 34.93
N ALA A 503 7.02 -5.57 35.57
CA ALA A 503 8.20 -4.91 35.04
C ALA A 503 9.39 -5.87 34.87
N MET A 504 9.53 -6.87 35.75
CA MET A 504 10.62 -7.86 35.68
C MET A 504 10.51 -8.76 34.44
N MET A 505 9.29 -9.11 34.03
CA MET A 505 9.06 -9.88 32.80
C MET A 505 9.42 -9.08 31.54
N GLU A 506 9.27 -7.76 31.60
CA GLU A 506 9.48 -6.88 30.45
C GLU A 506 10.91 -6.30 30.40
N LEU A 507 11.81 -6.61 31.36
CA LEU A 507 13.17 -6.05 31.42
C LEU A 507 13.98 -6.25 30.14
N ALA A 508 13.88 -7.43 29.54
CA ALA A 508 14.58 -7.73 28.28
C ALA A 508 14.07 -6.88 27.10
N SER A 509 12.83 -6.36 27.19
CA SER A 509 12.23 -5.59 26.11
C SER A 509 12.97 -4.28 25.84
N ILE A 510 13.45 -3.58 26.88
CA ILE A 510 14.10 -2.27 26.67
C ILE A 510 15.44 -2.42 25.96
N VAL A 511 16.20 -3.48 26.28
CA VAL A 511 17.44 -3.83 25.58
C VAL A 511 17.13 -4.20 24.13
N SER A 512 16.09 -5.01 23.92
CA SER A 512 15.62 -5.38 22.58
C SER A 512 15.19 -4.16 21.76
N HIS A 513 14.48 -3.20 22.35
CA HIS A 513 14.03 -1.99 21.66
C HIS A 513 15.19 -1.09 21.26
N ILE A 514 16.20 -0.91 22.12
CA ILE A 514 17.42 -0.14 21.79
C ILE A 514 18.19 -0.84 20.66
N LEU A 515 18.41 -2.15 20.79
CA LEU A 515 19.12 -2.93 19.77
C LEU A 515 18.35 -3.03 18.45
N SER A 516 17.02 -2.94 18.45
CA SER A 516 16.21 -2.98 17.22
C SER A 516 16.57 -1.85 16.25
N TYR A 517 17.07 -0.71 16.74
CA TYR A 517 17.53 0.39 15.88
C TYR A 517 18.76 0.06 15.05
N THR A 518 19.54 -0.97 15.39
CA THR A 518 20.62 -1.48 14.52
C THR A 518 20.12 -1.87 13.12
N ARG A 519 18.82 -2.19 13.00
CA ARG A 519 18.13 -2.42 11.74
C ARG A 519 18.25 -1.24 10.76
N LEU A 520 18.34 0.00 11.23
CA LEU A 520 18.59 1.17 10.38
C LEU A 520 19.83 0.97 9.49
N ILE A 521 20.91 0.49 10.11
CA ILE A 521 22.19 0.25 9.43
C ILE A 521 22.17 -1.08 8.70
N GLY A 522 21.49 -2.10 9.23
CA GLY A 522 21.32 -3.39 8.55
C GLY A 522 20.72 -3.23 7.15
N ILE A 523 19.64 -2.45 7.01
CA ILE A 523 19.01 -2.17 5.70
C ILE A 523 19.95 -1.36 4.81
N LEU A 524 20.57 -0.31 5.36
CA LEU A 524 21.50 0.54 4.63
C LEU A 524 22.63 -0.30 4.02
N LEU A 525 23.29 -1.13 4.83
CA LEU A 525 24.36 -2.01 4.39
C LEU A 525 23.88 -3.02 3.36
N ALA A 526 22.70 -3.63 3.55
CA ALA A 526 22.16 -4.58 2.58
C ALA A 526 21.96 -3.96 1.20
N SER A 527 21.38 -2.75 1.14
CA SER A 527 21.18 -2.00 -0.11
C SER A 527 22.50 -1.61 -0.76
N VAL A 528 23.46 -1.11 0.02
CA VAL A 528 24.76 -0.65 -0.48
C VAL A 528 25.62 -1.81 -0.98
N ILE A 529 25.71 -2.90 -0.21
CA ILE A 529 26.46 -4.10 -0.60
C ILE A 529 25.86 -4.73 -1.86
N LEU A 530 24.53 -4.76 -1.98
CA LEU A 530 23.85 -5.28 -3.17
C LEU A 530 24.19 -4.43 -4.41
N ALA A 531 24.08 -3.09 -4.31
CA ALA A 531 24.45 -2.18 -5.38
C ALA A 531 25.91 -2.37 -5.81
N HIS A 532 26.83 -2.36 -4.84
CA HIS A 532 28.26 -2.56 -5.09
C HIS A 532 28.54 -3.91 -5.78
N THR A 533 27.84 -4.98 -5.38
CA THR A 533 28.00 -6.31 -5.99
C THR A 533 27.52 -6.33 -7.44
N ILE A 534 26.40 -5.66 -7.74
CA ILE A 534 25.86 -5.54 -9.10
C ILE A 534 26.84 -4.76 -9.99
N ASP A 535 27.36 -3.64 -9.49
CA ASP A 535 28.34 -2.81 -10.20
C ASP A 535 29.64 -3.58 -10.47
N PHE A 536 30.12 -4.32 -9.47
CA PHE A 536 31.31 -5.15 -9.59
C PHE A 536 31.17 -6.24 -10.66
N ILE A 537 30.01 -6.91 -10.72
CA ILE A 537 29.71 -7.91 -11.76
C ILE A 537 29.73 -7.26 -13.15
N PHE A 538 29.11 -6.08 -13.29
CA PHE A 538 29.08 -5.34 -14.54
C PHE A 538 30.48 -4.89 -15.00
N LEU A 539 31.27 -4.27 -14.12
CA LEU A 539 32.62 -3.78 -14.45
C LEU A 539 33.57 -4.92 -14.84
N LYS A 540 33.49 -6.06 -14.16
CA LYS A 540 34.27 -7.26 -14.55
C LYS A 540 33.83 -7.82 -15.90
N SER A 541 32.53 -7.80 -16.17
CA SER A 541 31.99 -8.26 -17.45
C SER A 541 32.47 -7.43 -18.65
N LEU A 542 32.86 -6.16 -18.47
CA LEU A 542 33.35 -5.31 -19.56
C LEU A 542 34.67 -5.81 -20.19
N HIS A 543 35.48 -6.54 -19.42
CA HIS A 543 36.82 -6.94 -19.82
C HIS A 543 36.91 -8.36 -20.42
N ILE A 544 35.78 -9.09 -20.50
CA ILE A 544 35.78 -10.52 -20.88
C ILE A 544 35.41 -10.72 -22.35
N SER A 545 34.16 -10.45 -22.75
CA SER A 545 33.68 -10.66 -24.12
C SER A 545 32.34 -9.94 -24.38
N ILE A 546 32.00 -9.66 -25.65
CA ILE A 546 30.74 -8.99 -26.04
C ILE A 546 29.47 -9.67 -25.48
N PRO A 547 29.32 -11.01 -25.49
CA PRO A 547 28.16 -11.67 -24.90
C PRO A 547 28.04 -11.44 -23.38
N PHE A 548 29.18 -11.43 -22.68
CA PHE A 548 29.20 -11.12 -21.25
C PHE A 548 28.78 -9.68 -21.01
N ILE A 549 29.25 -8.70 -21.81
CA ILE A 549 28.85 -7.29 -21.68
C ILE A 549 27.31 -7.12 -21.76
N ILE A 550 26.66 -7.82 -22.67
CA ILE A 550 25.20 -7.79 -22.80
C ILE A 550 24.55 -8.35 -21.52
N LEU A 551 25.03 -9.49 -21.03
CA LEU A 551 24.55 -10.11 -19.80
C LEU A 551 24.80 -9.21 -18.57
N GLY A 552 25.98 -8.61 -18.45
CA GLY A 552 26.34 -7.69 -17.38
C GLY A 552 25.46 -6.44 -17.38
N THR A 553 25.19 -5.88 -18.57
CA THR A 553 24.28 -4.73 -18.71
C THR A 553 22.85 -5.08 -18.31
N PHE A 554 22.39 -6.27 -18.68
CA PHE A 554 21.08 -6.77 -18.25
C PHE A 554 21.00 -6.92 -16.72
N ILE A 555 22.02 -7.52 -16.11
CA ILE A 555 22.13 -7.67 -14.64
C ILE A 555 22.16 -6.30 -13.96
N LEU A 556 22.90 -5.32 -14.50
CA LEU A 556 22.96 -3.96 -13.99
C LEU A 556 21.55 -3.32 -13.93
N ILE A 557 20.82 -3.37 -15.05
CA ILE A 557 19.47 -2.78 -15.15
C ILE A 557 18.49 -3.47 -14.19
N VAL A 558 18.45 -4.81 -14.20
CA VAL A 558 17.53 -5.58 -13.36
C VAL A 558 17.89 -5.44 -11.88
N GLY A 559 19.19 -5.46 -11.57
CA GLY A 559 19.73 -5.35 -10.21
C GLY A 559 19.41 -4.00 -9.59
N HIS A 560 19.69 -2.88 -10.27
CA HIS A 560 19.35 -1.56 -9.73
C HIS A 560 17.85 -1.32 -9.68
N LEU A 561 17.07 -1.87 -10.62
CA LEU A 561 15.61 -1.81 -10.54
C LEU A 561 15.11 -2.53 -9.29
N PHE A 562 15.63 -3.73 -9.01
CA PHE A 562 15.31 -4.50 -7.81
C PHE A 562 15.72 -3.74 -6.54
N ASN A 563 16.95 -3.21 -6.49
CA ASN A 563 17.42 -2.45 -5.34
C ASN A 563 16.60 -1.16 -5.12
N THR A 564 16.18 -0.51 -6.20
CA THR A 564 15.27 0.65 -6.12
C THR A 564 13.91 0.26 -5.52
N ILE A 565 13.33 -0.87 -5.95
CA ILE A 565 12.05 -1.35 -5.41
C ILE A 565 12.18 -1.62 -3.91
N ILE A 566 13.24 -2.32 -3.51
CA ILE A 566 13.53 -2.56 -2.08
C ILE A 566 13.72 -1.24 -1.34
N GLY A 567 14.51 -0.31 -1.87
CA GLY A 567 14.74 1.02 -1.29
C GLY A 567 13.47 1.88 -1.14
N VAL A 568 12.41 1.61 -1.90
CA VAL A 568 11.11 2.26 -1.70
C VAL A 568 10.33 1.63 -0.54
N PHE A 569 10.23 0.31 -0.50
CA PHE A 569 9.33 -0.40 0.43
C PHE A 569 9.97 -0.69 1.79
N GLU A 570 11.20 -1.19 1.81
CA GLU A 570 11.85 -1.69 3.02
C GLU A 570 12.08 -0.56 4.05
N PRO A 571 12.66 0.60 3.68
CA PRO A 571 12.80 1.72 4.61
C PRO A 571 11.45 2.28 5.10
N GLY A 572 10.42 2.26 4.27
CA GLY A 572 9.09 2.73 4.64
C GLY A 572 8.45 1.84 5.71
N ILE A 573 8.53 0.52 5.54
CA ILE A 573 7.95 -0.45 6.49
C ILE A 573 8.78 -0.50 7.78
N GLN A 574 10.10 -0.63 7.66
CA GLN A 574 10.97 -0.80 8.81
C GLN A 574 11.13 0.50 9.61
N GLY A 575 11.17 1.66 8.95
CA GLY A 575 11.17 2.97 9.61
C GLY A 575 9.88 3.22 10.39
N ALA A 576 8.72 2.88 9.82
CA ALA A 576 7.44 2.95 10.53
C ALA A 576 7.38 1.97 11.71
N ARG A 577 7.90 0.75 11.54
CA ARG A 577 7.99 -0.25 12.62
C ARG A 577 8.76 0.29 13.82
N LEU A 578 9.95 0.86 13.60
CA LEU A 578 10.79 1.47 14.65
C LEU A 578 10.05 2.56 15.43
N ILE A 579 9.14 3.28 14.79
CA ILE A 579 8.37 4.32 15.45
C ILE A 579 7.17 3.74 16.21
N TYR A 580 6.47 2.76 15.63
CA TYR A 580 5.27 2.17 16.24
C TYR A 580 5.57 1.23 17.41
N VAL A 581 6.57 0.36 17.28
CA VAL A 581 6.81 -0.69 18.29
C VAL A 581 7.82 -0.22 19.33
N GLU A 582 8.87 0.49 18.94
CA GLU A 582 9.95 0.85 19.85
C GLU A 582 9.73 2.20 20.52
N PHE A 583 9.16 3.18 19.81
CA PHE A 583 8.92 4.55 20.31
C PHE A 583 7.50 4.74 20.88
N PHE A 584 6.43 4.48 20.13
CA PHE A 584 5.04 4.71 20.61
C PHE A 584 4.69 3.86 21.82
N SER A 585 5.16 2.60 21.89
CA SER A 585 4.92 1.72 23.04
C SER A 585 5.38 2.28 24.40
N LYS A 586 6.19 3.35 24.42
CA LYS A 586 6.68 3.97 25.65
C LYS A 586 5.72 4.98 26.28
N PHE A 587 4.81 5.55 25.51
CA PHE A 587 3.91 6.62 25.99
C PHE A 587 2.48 6.57 25.44
N TYR A 588 2.21 5.74 24.44
CA TYR A 588 0.99 5.77 23.66
C TYR A 588 0.20 4.47 23.86
N HIS A 589 -0.96 4.55 24.51
CA HIS A 589 -1.83 3.39 24.72
C HIS A 589 -2.76 3.16 23.52
N GLY A 590 -3.24 4.24 22.89
CA GLY A 590 -4.12 4.18 21.73
C GLY A 590 -5.49 3.57 22.03
N ASN A 591 -6.23 3.14 21.00
CA ASN A 591 -7.64 2.69 21.01
C ASN A 591 -8.72 3.81 21.06
N GLY A 592 -8.37 5.02 20.65
CA GLY A 592 -9.33 6.13 20.56
C GLY A 592 -10.48 5.88 19.59
N ARG A 593 -11.68 6.33 19.95
CA ARG A 593 -12.84 6.37 19.04
C ARG A 593 -12.72 7.57 18.10
N ALA A 594 -12.88 7.37 16.79
CA ALA A 594 -12.79 8.48 15.84
C ALA A 594 -13.96 9.47 16.01
N PHE A 595 -13.66 10.77 16.02
CA PHE A 595 -14.70 11.80 15.94
C PHE A 595 -15.33 11.84 14.55
N ASN A 596 -16.57 11.33 14.46
CA ASN A 596 -17.40 11.35 13.26
C ASN A 596 -18.50 12.41 13.43
N PRO A 597 -18.31 13.65 12.95
CA PRO A 597 -19.31 14.69 13.11
C PRO A 597 -20.59 14.34 12.32
N PHE A 598 -21.74 14.66 12.90
CA PHE A 598 -23.01 14.64 12.17
C PHE A 598 -23.01 15.72 11.09
N GLY A 599 -23.18 15.32 9.84
CA GLY A 599 -23.19 16.22 8.67
C GLY A 599 -22.42 15.66 7.48
N ASN A 600 -22.94 15.90 6.27
CA ASN A 600 -22.31 15.43 5.04
C ASN A 600 -21.16 16.37 4.67
N TRP A 601 -19.91 15.97 4.90
CA TRP A 601 -18.76 16.61 4.26
C TRP A 601 -18.66 16.06 2.83
N ASN A 602 -19.56 16.52 1.95
CA ASN A 602 -19.61 16.22 0.51
C ASN A 602 -18.93 14.90 0.12
N ASN A 603 -19.70 13.82 0.05
CA ASN A 603 -19.27 12.52 -0.51
C ASN A 603 -18.95 12.62 -2.03
N MET A 604 -18.68 13.82 -2.57
CA MET A 604 -18.25 14.17 -3.94
C MET A 604 -16.92 13.54 -4.38
N ASN A 605 -16.42 12.54 -3.65
CA ASN A 605 -15.01 12.21 -3.67
C ASN A 605 -14.74 10.72 -3.86
N GLN A 606 -15.67 9.94 -4.42
CA GLN A 606 -15.34 8.60 -4.91
C GLN A 606 -15.46 8.38 -6.41
N ASN A 607 -16.31 9.08 -7.17
CA ASN A 607 -16.24 9.02 -8.64
C ASN A 607 -16.81 10.29 -9.30
N LYS A 608 -15.97 10.99 -10.08
CA LYS A 608 -16.32 11.92 -11.17
C LYS A 608 -17.50 12.90 -10.96
N VAL A 609 -17.42 13.90 -10.08
CA VAL A 609 -18.06 15.22 -10.32
C VAL A 609 -17.27 16.31 -9.57
N TRP A 610 -16.27 16.87 -10.22
CA TRP A 610 -15.71 18.17 -9.82
C TRP A 610 -16.51 19.21 -10.57
N PHE A 611 -17.33 20.07 -9.93
CA PHE A 611 -17.50 21.47 -10.38
C PHE A 611 -18.37 22.37 -9.49
N CYS A 612 -19.25 21.85 -8.62
CA CYS A 612 -20.28 22.74 -8.06
C CYS A 612 -19.82 23.71 -6.95
N HIS A 613 -18.81 23.36 -6.13
CA HIS A 613 -18.45 24.20 -4.96
C HIS A 613 -17.35 25.25 -5.18
N LYS A 614 -16.59 25.19 -6.28
CA LYS A 614 -15.49 26.16 -6.51
C LYS A 614 -16.01 27.55 -6.89
N LYS A 615 -17.23 27.65 -7.43
CA LYS A 615 -17.84 28.95 -7.82
C LYS A 615 -18.51 29.69 -6.66
N ILE A 616 -18.95 28.98 -5.62
CA ILE A 616 -19.61 29.61 -4.45
C ILE A 616 -18.59 30.31 -3.54
N LEU A 617 -17.40 29.73 -3.37
CA LEU A 617 -16.31 30.38 -2.62
C LEU A 617 -15.62 31.54 -3.35
N LEU A 618 -15.82 31.66 -4.67
CA LEU A 618 -15.28 32.78 -5.46
C LEU A 618 -16.27 33.96 -5.58
N ASN A 619 -17.56 33.76 -5.24
CA ASN A 619 -18.57 34.82 -5.22
C ASN A 619 -18.94 35.28 -3.80
N GLN A 620 -18.20 34.83 -2.77
CA GLN A 620 -18.25 35.36 -1.40
C GLN A 620 -16.88 35.89 -0.94
N LYS A 621 -16.12 36.49 -1.86
CA LYS A 621 -14.98 37.34 -1.53
C LYS A 621 -15.18 38.74 -2.09
#